data_AF-A0A2N1UVT0-F1
#
_entry.id   AF-A0A2N1UVT0-F1
#
_cell.length_a   1.000
_cell.length_b   1.000
_cell.length_c   1.000
_cell.angle_alpha   90.00
_cell.angle_beta   90.00
_cell.angle_gamma   90.00
#
_symmetry.space_group_name_H-M   'P 1'
#
loop_
_entity.id
_entity.type
_entity.pdbx_description
1 polymer ?
#
loop_
_entity_poly.entity_id
_entity_poly.type
_entity_poly.pdbx_seq_one_letter_code
_entity_poly.pdbx_strand_id
1 'polypeptide(L)'
;MQPTFEVHGFEGVQHAPDVIKTALPYAVKAKLTMRLVAGQDPKRVAQQLEACLQATDSQIHLQTRHGVKGCMSEVDNAFMREAVAACLEGFGKSPVFVGSGGTIGALPEFQRVFPDAPIVLIAQSLMSDGYHAPNENFQIKQIRDGFKTMAYYLNRIATLR
;
A
#
# COMPACT_ATOMS: atom_id res chain seq x y z
N MET A 1 -12.77 -2.45 5.65
CA MET A 1 -11.80 -1.39 5.30
C MET A 1 -12.55 -0.19 4.76
N GLN A 2 -12.03 1.03 4.94
CA GLN A 2 -12.59 2.26 4.39
C GLN A 2 -11.57 2.91 3.45
N PRO A 3 -12.00 3.55 2.35
CA PRO A 3 -11.10 4.33 1.50
C PRO A 3 -10.61 5.59 2.24
N THR A 4 -9.45 6.11 1.84
CA THR A 4 -8.91 7.39 2.37
C THR A 4 -8.74 8.41 1.24
N PHE A 5 -8.66 9.69 1.61
CA PHE A 5 -8.30 10.80 0.74
C PHE A 5 -7.27 11.65 1.48
N GLU A 6 -6.10 11.82 0.86
CA GLU A 6 -4.94 12.45 1.50
C GLU A 6 -4.42 13.58 0.59
N VAL A 7 -4.20 14.76 1.17
CA VAL A 7 -3.53 15.89 0.49
C VAL A 7 -2.09 15.94 0.98
N HIS A 8 -1.14 15.76 0.06
CA HIS A 8 0.29 15.73 0.39
C HIS A 8 0.94 17.11 0.40
N GLY A 9 0.31 18.07 -0.27
CA GLY A 9 0.80 19.44 -0.36
C GLY A 9 0.48 20.08 -1.71
N PHE A 10 1.06 21.25 -1.91
CA PHE A 10 0.86 22.08 -3.09
C PHE A 10 2.20 22.32 -3.79
N GLU A 11 2.21 22.44 -5.10
CA GLU A 11 3.35 22.92 -5.88
C GLU A 11 3.03 24.32 -6.42
N GLY A 12 4.05 25.17 -6.55
CA GLY A 12 3.90 26.54 -7.07
C GLY A 12 3.66 27.60 -5.99
N VAL A 13 3.65 27.21 -4.71
CA VAL A 13 3.54 28.12 -3.57
C VAL A 13 4.85 28.16 -2.75
N GLN A 14 5.03 29.20 -1.94
CA GLN A 14 6.18 29.29 -1.04
C GLN A 14 5.92 28.47 0.23
N HIS A 15 6.82 27.55 0.56
CA HIS A 15 6.66 26.64 1.70
C HIS A 15 7.63 26.90 2.85
N ALA A 16 8.69 27.68 2.65
CA ALA A 16 9.67 27.91 3.71
C ALA A 16 9.06 28.82 4.78
N PRO A 17 9.07 28.39 6.07
CA PRO A 17 8.40 29.13 7.15
C PRO A 17 8.97 30.53 7.35
N ASP A 18 10.26 30.73 7.08
CA ASP A 18 10.97 32.00 7.33
C ASP A 18 11.11 32.89 6.09
N VAL A 19 10.34 32.64 5.04
CA VAL A 19 10.41 33.41 3.78
C VAL A 19 9.08 34.07 3.49
N ILE A 20 9.07 35.40 3.54
CA ILE A 20 7.92 36.21 3.11
C ILE A 20 8.02 36.42 1.59
N LYS A 21 6.99 36.00 0.85
CA LYS A 21 6.88 36.21 -0.59
C LYS A 21 5.56 36.93 -0.92
N THR A 22 5.66 38.17 -1.39
CA THR A 22 4.52 39.03 -1.76
C THR A 22 4.10 38.86 -3.23
N ALA A 23 4.11 37.61 -3.73
CA ALA A 23 3.72 37.30 -5.10
C ALA A 23 2.53 36.35 -5.12
N LEU A 24 1.52 36.67 -5.93
CA LEU A 24 0.40 35.76 -6.20
C LEU A 24 0.85 34.71 -7.22
N PRO A 25 0.69 33.40 -6.93
CA PRO A 25 1.00 32.37 -7.90
C PRO A 25 0.00 32.39 -9.06
N TYR A 26 0.49 32.27 -10.30
CA TYR A 26 -0.38 32.17 -11.49
C TYR A 26 -1.13 30.83 -11.53
N ALA A 27 -0.50 29.75 -11.08
CA ALA A 27 -1.09 28.42 -11.00
C ALA A 27 -0.49 27.63 -9.84
N VAL A 28 -1.29 26.75 -9.24
CA VAL A 28 -0.91 25.87 -8.13
C VAL A 28 -1.38 24.46 -8.45
N LYS A 29 -0.61 23.45 -8.05
CA LYS A 29 -1.01 22.04 -8.18
C LYS A 29 -1.11 21.40 -6.81
N ALA A 30 -2.27 20.87 -6.46
CA ALA A 30 -2.39 20.01 -5.28
C ALA A 30 -1.95 18.58 -5.63
N LYS A 31 -1.16 17.97 -4.76
CA LYS A 31 -0.84 16.54 -4.82
C LYS A 31 -1.75 15.79 -3.86
N LEU A 32 -2.45 14.80 -4.38
CA LEU A 32 -3.42 14.03 -3.62
C LEU A 32 -3.32 12.55 -3.97
N THR A 33 -3.66 11.69 -3.01
CA THR A 33 -3.88 10.27 -3.25
C THR A 33 -5.16 9.81 -2.58
N MET A 34 -5.73 8.74 -3.11
CA MET A 34 -6.84 8.03 -2.51
C MET A 34 -6.48 6.57 -2.35
N ARG A 35 -6.63 6.02 -1.15
CA ARG A 35 -6.54 4.56 -0.95
C ARG A 35 -7.88 3.96 -1.33
N LEU A 36 -7.84 3.05 -2.30
CA LEU A 36 -9.00 2.34 -2.78
C LEU A 36 -9.17 1.02 -2.02
N VAL A 37 -10.42 0.62 -1.81
CA VAL A 37 -10.78 -0.69 -1.25
C VAL A 37 -11.29 -1.63 -2.36
N ALA A 38 -11.42 -2.91 -2.04
CA ALA A 38 -11.90 -3.93 -2.97
C ALA A 38 -13.25 -3.52 -3.60
N GLY A 39 -13.40 -3.78 -4.91
CA GLY A 39 -14.58 -3.43 -5.68
C GLY A 39 -14.60 -2.01 -6.28
N GLN A 40 -13.66 -1.14 -5.92
CA GLN A 40 -13.56 0.20 -6.52
C GLN A 40 -12.76 0.18 -7.84
N ASP A 41 -13.29 0.83 -8.87
CA ASP A 41 -12.58 1.09 -10.13
C ASP A 41 -11.83 2.43 -10.03
N PRO A 42 -10.49 2.46 -10.12
CA PRO A 42 -9.72 3.69 -10.07
C PRO A 42 -10.13 4.73 -11.11
N LYS A 43 -10.53 4.32 -12.32
CA LYS A 43 -10.99 5.25 -13.36
C LYS A 43 -12.30 5.90 -12.98
N ARG A 44 -13.23 5.13 -12.41
CA ARG A 44 -14.53 5.65 -11.96
C ARG A 44 -14.36 6.63 -10.80
N VAL A 45 -13.48 6.30 -9.84
CA VAL A 45 -13.17 7.18 -8.71
C VAL A 45 -12.54 8.49 -9.19
N ALA A 46 -11.59 8.43 -10.14
CA ALA A 46 -10.99 9.62 -10.73
C ALA A 46 -12.02 10.54 -11.39
N GLN A 47 -12.95 9.98 -12.18
CA GLN A 47 -14.04 10.75 -12.80
C GLN A 47 -14.96 11.39 -11.76
N GLN A 48 -15.29 10.68 -10.69
CA GLN A 48 -16.12 11.21 -9.60
C GLN A 48 -15.42 12.35 -8.86
N LEU A 49 -14.11 12.22 -8.61
CA LEU A 49 -13.32 13.27 -7.99
C LEU A 49 -13.24 14.51 -8.89
N GLU A 50 -12.97 14.33 -10.17
CA GLU A 50 -12.91 15.44 -11.14
C GLU A 50 -14.24 16.20 -11.20
N ALA A 51 -15.36 15.49 -11.33
CA ALA A 51 -16.69 16.11 -11.33
C ALA A 51 -16.99 16.88 -10.04
N CYS A 52 -16.60 16.34 -8.88
CA CYS A 52 -16.74 17.00 -7.59
C CYS A 52 -15.93 18.31 -7.51
N LEU A 53 -14.68 18.28 -7.97
CA LEU A 53 -13.80 19.44 -7.98
C LEU A 53 -14.30 20.52 -8.95
N GLN A 54 -14.71 20.14 -10.17
CA GLN A 54 -15.22 21.06 -11.17
C GLN A 54 -16.56 21.70 -10.80
N ALA A 55 -17.38 21.02 -9.99
CA ALA A 55 -18.59 21.61 -9.42
C ALA A 55 -18.28 22.75 -8.43
N THR A 56 -17.09 22.77 -7.85
CA THR A 56 -16.62 23.85 -6.98
C THR A 56 -15.99 24.98 -7.78
N ASP A 57 -15.08 24.64 -8.71
CA ASP A 57 -14.47 25.58 -9.64
C ASP A 57 -14.11 24.86 -10.95
N SER A 58 -14.72 25.32 -12.05
CA SER A 58 -14.52 24.77 -13.40
C SER A 58 -13.08 24.88 -13.93
N GLN A 59 -12.23 25.73 -13.33
CA GLN A 59 -10.82 25.86 -13.70
C GLN A 59 -9.93 24.75 -13.11
N ILE A 60 -10.47 23.93 -12.19
CA ILE A 60 -9.73 22.82 -11.60
C ILE A 60 -9.67 21.66 -12.60
N HIS A 61 -8.45 21.27 -12.97
CA HIS A 61 -8.19 20.12 -13.82
C HIS A 61 -7.50 19.00 -13.03
N LEU A 62 -8.09 17.81 -13.04
CA LEU A 62 -7.51 16.63 -12.41
C LEU A 62 -6.59 15.92 -13.40
N GLN A 63 -5.33 15.68 -13.00
CA GLN A 63 -4.40 14.83 -13.75
C GLN A 63 -4.10 13.56 -12.97
N THR A 64 -4.60 12.42 -13.46
CA THR A 64 -4.29 11.10 -12.89
C THR A 64 -3.26 10.37 -13.74
N ARG A 65 -2.19 9.86 -13.13
CA ARG A 65 -1.18 9.07 -13.87
C ARG A 65 -1.57 7.60 -13.95
N HIS A 66 -1.74 6.94 -12.81
CA HIS A 66 -2.08 5.53 -12.71
C HIS A 66 -2.88 5.28 -11.43
N GLY A 67 -3.87 4.40 -11.50
CA GLY A 67 -4.67 3.95 -10.37
C GLY A 67 -4.58 2.44 -10.22
N VAL A 68 -4.31 1.98 -9.01
CA VAL A 68 -4.18 0.55 -8.70
C VAL A 68 -5.45 0.10 -7.98
N LYS A 69 -6.03 -1.02 -8.41
CA LYS A 69 -7.20 -1.62 -7.75
C LYS A 69 -6.80 -2.12 -6.36
N GLY A 70 -7.72 -2.01 -5.40
CA GLY A 70 -7.60 -2.72 -4.13
C GLY A 70 -7.55 -4.24 -4.38
N CYS A 71 -6.65 -4.93 -3.68
CA CYS A 71 -6.42 -6.37 -3.81
C CYS A 71 -6.76 -7.06 -2.50
N MET A 72 -7.31 -8.27 -2.58
CA MET A 72 -7.56 -9.13 -1.41
C MET A 72 -7.07 -10.54 -1.74
N SER A 73 -6.21 -11.08 -0.89
CA SER A 73 -5.78 -12.47 -0.98
C SER A 73 -6.79 -13.37 -0.28
N GLU A 74 -7.08 -14.52 -0.88
CA GLU A 74 -7.78 -15.61 -0.20
C GLU A 74 -6.93 -16.11 0.97
N VAL A 75 -7.50 -16.14 2.17
CA VAL A 75 -6.78 -16.56 3.39
C VAL A 75 -6.98 -18.04 3.71
N ASP A 76 -8.04 -18.66 3.19
CA ASP A 76 -8.33 -20.08 3.39
C ASP A 76 -7.73 -20.92 2.26
N ASN A 77 -6.40 -21.11 2.30
CA ASN A 77 -5.70 -22.02 1.41
C ASN A 77 -4.51 -22.68 2.11
N ALA A 78 -3.99 -23.76 1.51
CA ALA A 78 -2.88 -24.52 2.09
C ALA A 78 -1.62 -23.66 2.29
N PHE A 79 -1.27 -22.82 1.33
CA PHE A 79 -0.09 -21.96 1.41
C PHE A 79 -0.17 -20.95 2.56
N MET A 80 -1.35 -20.39 2.82
CA MET A 80 -1.58 -19.51 3.97
C MET A 80 -1.47 -20.24 5.30
N ARG A 81 -1.96 -21.48 5.39
CA ARG A 81 -1.77 -22.32 6.60
C ARG A 81 -0.29 -22.61 6.86
N GLU A 82 0.46 -22.93 5.82
CA GLU A 82 1.91 -23.13 5.95
C GLU A 82 2.65 -21.84 6.33
N ALA A 83 2.20 -20.67 5.87
CA ALA A 83 2.74 -19.38 6.30
C ALA A 83 2.48 -19.10 7.79
N VAL A 84 1.29 -19.42 8.30
CA VAL A 84 0.96 -19.31 9.73
C VAL A 84 1.89 -20.19 10.57
N ALA A 85 2.10 -21.44 10.16
CA ALA A 85 2.99 -22.36 10.84
C ALA A 85 4.46 -21.90 10.80
N ALA A 86 4.93 -21.43 9.63
CA ALA A 86 6.27 -20.90 9.48
C ALA A 86 6.52 -19.66 10.36
N CYS A 87 5.53 -18.77 10.49
CA CYS A 87 5.61 -17.62 11.39
C CYS A 87 5.70 -18.05 12.87
N LEU A 88 4.93 -19.07 13.26
CA LEU A 88 5.02 -19.61 14.63
C LEU A 88 6.42 -20.16 14.92
N GLU A 89 7.04 -20.87 13.98
CA GLU A 89 8.40 -21.43 14.15
C GLU A 89 9.50 -20.37 14.08
N GLY A 90 9.40 -19.43 13.14
CA GLY A 90 10.45 -18.44 12.90
C GLY A 90 10.41 -17.25 13.88
N PHE A 91 9.20 -16.76 14.20
CA PHE A 91 9.02 -15.64 15.14
C PHE A 91 8.65 -16.07 16.56
N GLY A 92 8.29 -17.34 16.77
CA GLY A 92 7.89 -17.87 18.08
C GLY A 92 6.45 -17.51 18.50
N LYS A 93 5.63 -16.95 17.59
CA LYS A 93 4.24 -16.58 17.84
C LYS A 93 3.37 -16.77 16.60
N SER A 94 2.12 -17.16 16.82
CA SER A 94 1.15 -17.23 15.73
C SER A 94 0.87 -15.82 15.18
N PRO A 95 0.88 -15.62 13.86
CA PRO A 95 0.53 -14.35 13.26
C PRO A 95 -0.99 -14.11 13.32
N VAL A 96 -1.38 -12.88 13.00
CA VAL A 96 -2.77 -12.49 12.73
C VAL A 96 -2.89 -12.02 11.28
N PHE A 97 -4.05 -12.25 10.67
CA PHE A 97 -4.33 -11.72 9.34
C PHE A 97 -4.73 -10.25 9.44
N VAL A 98 -4.10 -9.41 8.62
CA VAL A 98 -4.33 -7.97 8.61
C VAL A 98 -4.50 -7.48 7.18
N GLY A 99 -5.36 -6.47 7.01
CA GLY A 99 -5.32 -5.62 5.82
C GLY A 99 -4.22 -4.58 5.94
N SER A 100 -3.70 -4.10 4.80
CA SER A 100 -2.75 -2.98 4.76
C SER A 100 -3.34 -1.82 3.97
N GLY A 101 -3.14 -0.59 4.45
CA GLY A 101 -3.43 0.63 3.70
C GLY A 101 -2.38 0.96 2.64
N GLY A 102 -1.26 0.24 2.63
CA GLY A 102 -0.24 0.35 1.60
C GLY A 102 -0.69 -0.22 0.25
N THR A 103 0.08 0.04 -0.80
CA THR A 103 -0.19 -0.52 -2.13
C THR A 103 1.04 -1.21 -2.65
N ILE A 104 0.92 -2.50 -2.96
CA ILE A 104 1.92 -3.25 -3.72
C ILE A 104 1.38 -3.37 -5.14
N GLY A 105 1.85 -2.48 -6.02
CA GLY A 105 1.28 -2.28 -7.36
C GLY A 105 1.30 -3.52 -8.27
N ALA A 106 2.20 -4.48 -7.98
CA ALA A 106 2.30 -5.72 -8.74
C ALA A 106 1.22 -6.75 -8.38
N LEU A 107 0.56 -6.66 -7.22
CA LEU A 107 -0.40 -7.71 -6.79
C LEU A 107 -1.59 -7.87 -7.73
N PRO A 108 -2.27 -6.78 -8.18
CA PRO A 108 -3.37 -6.95 -9.13
C PRO A 108 -2.92 -7.57 -10.45
N GLU A 109 -1.68 -7.30 -10.89
CA GLU A 109 -1.14 -7.91 -12.10
C GLU A 109 -0.82 -9.40 -11.90
N PHE A 110 -0.25 -9.79 -10.75
CA PHE A 110 -0.05 -11.21 -10.43
C PHE A 110 -1.37 -11.96 -10.37
N GLN A 111 -2.39 -11.40 -9.72
CA GLN A 111 -3.71 -12.04 -9.65
C GLN A 111 -4.42 -12.09 -11.00
N ARG A 112 -4.16 -11.13 -11.90
CA ARG A 112 -4.67 -11.16 -13.28
C ARG A 112 -3.98 -12.21 -14.14
N VAL A 113 -2.66 -12.34 -14.01
CA VAL A 113 -1.85 -13.26 -14.83
C VAL A 113 -1.94 -14.70 -14.31
N PHE A 114 -2.03 -14.89 -12.99
CA PHE A 114 -2.10 -16.17 -12.31
C PHE A 114 -3.35 -16.23 -11.39
N PRO A 115 -4.56 -16.30 -11.96
CA PRO A 115 -5.80 -16.21 -11.18
C PRO A 115 -5.96 -17.34 -10.15
N ASP A 116 -5.39 -18.51 -10.42
CA ASP A 116 -5.48 -19.68 -9.56
C ASP A 116 -4.31 -19.79 -8.56
N ALA A 117 -3.32 -18.90 -8.64
CA ALA A 117 -2.17 -18.91 -7.75
C ALA A 117 -2.44 -18.08 -6.48
N PRO A 118 -2.34 -18.66 -5.28
CA PRO A 118 -2.54 -17.91 -4.05
C PRO A 118 -1.39 -16.92 -3.82
N ILE A 119 -1.74 -15.68 -3.51
CA ILE A 119 -0.79 -14.63 -3.14
C ILE A 119 -0.63 -14.61 -1.61
N VAL A 120 0.52 -15.08 -1.13
CA VAL A 120 0.87 -15.08 0.29
C VAL A 120 1.83 -13.92 0.59
N LEU A 121 1.44 -13.07 1.54
CA LEU A 121 2.27 -11.98 2.04
C LEU A 121 2.66 -12.26 3.50
N ILE A 122 3.95 -12.40 3.75
CA ILE A 122 4.50 -12.62 5.11
C ILE A 122 5.22 -11.35 5.53
N ALA A 123 4.58 -10.57 6.41
CA ALA A 123 5.16 -9.33 6.92
C ALA A 123 6.36 -9.63 7.84
N GLN A 124 7.49 -8.98 7.56
CA GLN A 124 8.75 -9.11 8.30
C GLN A 124 9.07 -7.88 9.15
N SER A 125 8.38 -6.78 8.84
CA SER A 125 8.63 -5.43 9.33
C SER A 125 7.45 -4.90 10.13
N LEU A 126 7.72 -3.94 11.01
CA LEU A 126 6.74 -3.32 11.89
C LEU A 126 6.32 -1.96 11.35
N MET A 127 5.16 -1.46 11.79
CA MET A 127 4.76 -0.08 11.44
C MET A 127 5.72 0.97 12.02
N SER A 128 6.35 0.67 13.15
CA SER A 128 7.36 1.51 13.80
C SER A 128 8.68 1.61 13.03
N ASP A 129 8.88 0.76 12.02
CA ASP A 129 10.07 0.79 11.17
C ASP A 129 10.07 2.02 10.25
N GLY A 130 8.91 2.67 10.10
CA GLY A 130 8.81 4.01 9.52
C GLY A 130 9.07 4.05 8.02
N TYR A 131 8.42 3.17 7.24
CA TYR A 131 8.59 3.17 5.78
C TYR A 131 8.39 4.56 5.19
N HIS A 132 9.35 5.00 4.38
CA HIS A 132 9.36 6.31 3.73
C HIS A 132 9.40 7.51 4.69
N ALA A 133 9.71 7.28 5.97
CA ALA A 133 9.89 8.33 6.96
C ALA A 133 11.38 8.53 7.28
N PRO A 134 11.79 9.70 7.81
CA PRO A 134 13.13 9.88 8.35
C PRO A 134 13.44 8.81 9.42
N ASN A 135 14.69 8.35 9.45
CA ASN A 135 15.15 7.31 10.37
C ASN A 135 14.43 5.97 10.20
N GLU A 136 14.00 5.65 8.98
CA GLU A 136 13.56 4.30 8.60
C GLU A 136 14.59 3.27 9.08
N ASN A 137 14.13 2.23 9.76
CA ASN A 137 15.00 1.25 10.37
C ASN A 137 14.44 -0.16 10.26
N PHE A 138 15.30 -1.16 10.41
CA PHE A 138 14.90 -2.56 10.43
C PHE A 138 15.81 -3.31 11.40
N GLN A 139 15.24 -3.92 12.45
CA GLN A 139 16.06 -4.50 13.50
C GLN A 139 16.75 -5.78 13.05
N ILE A 140 17.98 -6.01 13.53
CA ILE A 140 18.72 -7.25 13.27
C ILE A 140 17.93 -8.50 13.72
N LYS A 141 17.14 -8.38 14.79
CA LYS A 141 16.24 -9.45 15.23
C LYS A 141 15.18 -9.78 14.15
N GLN A 142 14.57 -8.75 13.55
CA GLN A 142 13.59 -8.94 12.47
C GLN A 142 14.23 -9.60 11.25
N ILE A 143 15.45 -9.18 10.87
CA ILE A 143 16.23 -9.83 9.81
C ILE A 143 16.40 -11.32 10.13
N ARG A 144 16.93 -11.64 11.31
CA ARG A 144 17.27 -13.01 11.71
C ARG A 144 16.04 -13.91 11.75
N ASP A 145 14.99 -13.48 12.46
CA ASP A 145 13.79 -14.28 12.64
C ASP A 145 12.98 -14.36 11.34
N GLY A 146 13.08 -13.34 10.50
CA GLY A 146 12.50 -13.33 9.18
C GLY A 146 13.14 -14.30 8.21
N PHE A 147 14.47 -14.36 8.17
CA PHE A 147 15.17 -15.39 7.40
C PHE A 147 14.79 -16.80 7.84
N LYS A 148 14.69 -17.04 9.15
CA LYS A 148 14.21 -18.34 9.68
C LYS A 148 12.79 -18.64 9.23
N THR A 149 11.88 -17.68 9.37
CA THR A 149 10.48 -17.80 8.94
C THR A 149 10.38 -18.16 7.47
N MET A 150 11.12 -17.47 6.61
CA MET A 150 11.11 -17.75 5.17
C MET A 150 11.71 -19.12 4.84
N ALA A 151 12.77 -19.54 5.54
CA ALA A 151 13.33 -20.88 5.36
C ALA A 151 12.33 -21.98 5.74
N TYR A 152 11.63 -21.84 6.87
CA TYR A 152 10.57 -22.76 7.27
C TYR A 152 9.42 -22.77 6.26
N TYR A 153 9.00 -21.59 5.79
CA TYR A 153 7.93 -21.48 4.81
C TYR A 153 8.27 -22.20 3.50
N LEU A 154 9.46 -21.93 2.93
CA LEU A 154 9.91 -22.57 1.69
C LEU A 154 10.01 -24.10 1.83
N ASN A 155 10.53 -24.59 2.96
CA ASN A 155 10.61 -26.02 3.23
C ASN A 155 9.22 -26.67 3.35
N ARG A 156 8.27 -25.98 3.99
CA ARG A 156 6.89 -26.45 4.15
C ARG A 156 6.18 -26.56 2.80
N ILE A 157 6.21 -25.50 2.00
CA ILE A 157 5.51 -25.49 0.70
C ILE A 157 6.15 -26.44 -0.33
N ALA A 158 7.42 -26.82 -0.17
CA ALA A 158 8.07 -27.78 -1.06
C ALA A 158 7.43 -29.18 -1.03
N THR A 159 6.67 -29.49 0.03
CA THR A 159 5.98 -30.77 0.19
C THR A 159 4.47 -30.70 -0.04
N LEU A 160 3.92 -29.49 -0.25
CA LEU A 160 2.54 -29.31 -0.67
C LEU A 160 2.35 -29.84 -2.09
N ARG A 161 1.34 -30.69 -2.26
CA ARG A 161 0.91 -31.23 -3.56
C ARG A 161 -0.37 -30.56 -4.00
#